data_AF-A0A0C2F799-F1
#
_entry.id   AF-A0A0C2F799-F1
#
_cell.length_a   1.000
_cell.length_b   1.000
_cell.length_c   1.000
_cell.angle_alpha   90.00
_cell.angle_beta   90.00
_cell.angle_gamma   90.00
#
_symmetry.space_group_name_H-M   'P 1'
#
loop_
_entity.id
_entity.type
_entity.pdbx_description
1 polymer ?
#
loop_
_entity_poly.entity_id
_entity_poly.type
_entity_poly.pdbx_seq_one_letter_code
_entity_poly.pdbx_strand_id
1 'polypeptide(L)'
;MFQKEFADRLIAKPGDKDYCRLSVNVQLLAKVEHLMKIKRTEFRPPPKVDSAVVRIAPKNPPPPINFEEWEGMLRLCFLRKNKTLLSIFKQNNVAELIEKNYQKLCSLLNKPVPKDLDVKKLIEDTLTEAGFADKRARTMSIEQFLALLLAFNKAGIHFHS
;
A
#
# COMPACT_ATOMS: atom_id res chain seq x y z
N MET A 1 14.38 -11.25 -15.64
CA MET A 1 14.42 -10.17 -16.65
C MET A 1 13.00 -9.73 -16.90
N PHE A 2 12.74 -8.42 -16.95
CA PHE A 2 11.42 -7.85 -17.16
C PHE A 2 11.45 -6.79 -18.26
N GLN A 3 10.29 -6.37 -18.73
CA GLN A 3 10.17 -5.14 -19.53
C GLN A 3 10.70 -3.95 -18.72
N LYS A 4 11.34 -2.99 -19.39
CA LYS A 4 11.99 -1.85 -18.73
C LYS A 4 11.05 -1.08 -17.80
N GLU A 5 9.85 -0.73 -18.25
CA GLU A 5 8.87 0.00 -17.41
C GLU A 5 8.48 -0.78 -16.15
N PHE A 6 8.33 -2.11 -16.26
CA PHE A 6 8.02 -2.94 -15.10
C PHE A 6 9.19 -2.95 -14.11
N ALA A 7 10.43 -3.07 -14.60
CA ALA A 7 11.62 -2.96 -13.77
C ALA A 7 11.74 -1.60 -13.09
N ASP A 8 11.49 -0.51 -13.82
CA ASP A 8 11.50 0.86 -13.30
C ASP A 8 10.46 1.03 -12.17
N ARG A 9 9.25 0.43 -12.31
CA ARG A 9 8.23 0.41 -11.25
C ARG A 9 8.67 -0.37 -10.01
N LEU A 10 9.42 -1.47 -10.14
CA LEU A 10 9.89 -2.25 -8.98
C LEU A 10 10.84 -1.44 -8.09
N ILE A 11 11.72 -0.64 -8.70
CA ILE A 11 12.74 0.16 -7.99
C ILE A 11 12.33 1.60 -7.70
N ALA A 12 11.17 2.05 -8.20
CA ALA A 12 10.70 3.42 -8.03
C ALA A 12 10.63 3.80 -6.54
N LYS A 13 11.07 5.01 -6.22
CA LYS A 13 11.10 5.56 -4.86
C LYS A 13 9.89 6.48 -4.62
N PRO A 14 9.56 6.77 -3.35
CA PRO A 14 8.51 7.74 -3.03
C PRO A 14 8.76 9.08 -3.74
N GLY A 15 7.73 9.58 -4.42
CA GLY A 15 7.79 10.80 -5.23
C GLY A 15 7.93 10.56 -6.74
N ASP A 16 8.52 9.43 -7.13
CA ASP A 16 8.76 9.09 -8.53
C ASP A 16 7.44 8.90 -9.30
N LYS A 17 7.49 9.17 -10.60
CA LYS A 17 6.34 9.01 -11.51
C LYS A 17 5.79 7.58 -11.47
N ASP A 18 6.69 6.61 -11.51
CA ASP A 18 6.41 5.18 -11.59
C ASP A 18 6.16 4.53 -10.22
N TYR A 19 6.25 5.31 -9.13
CA TYR A 19 5.97 4.82 -7.78
C TYR A 19 4.51 4.36 -7.66
N CYS A 20 4.33 3.09 -7.30
CA CYS A 20 3.02 2.46 -7.21
C CYS A 20 3.00 1.38 -6.12
N ARG A 21 1.84 0.75 -5.94
CA ARG A 21 1.64 -0.35 -4.98
C ARG A 21 2.68 -1.47 -5.12
N LEU A 22 3.05 -1.80 -6.36
CA LEU A 22 4.09 -2.79 -6.64
C LEU A 22 5.45 -2.41 -6.03
N SER A 23 5.84 -1.14 -6.17
CA SER A 23 7.08 -0.60 -5.63
C SER A 23 7.14 -0.81 -4.11
N VAL A 24 6.05 -0.46 -3.41
CA VAL A 24 5.99 -0.56 -1.95
C VAL A 24 6.02 -2.01 -1.49
N ASN A 25 5.22 -2.88 -2.11
CA ASN A 25 5.13 -4.30 -1.75
C ASN A 25 6.46 -5.03 -1.92
N VAL A 26 7.11 -4.86 -3.07
CA VAL A 26 8.37 -5.56 -3.32
C VAL A 26 9.48 -5.05 -2.41
N GLN A 27 9.55 -3.74 -2.17
CA GLN A 27 10.58 -3.12 -1.32
C GLN A 27 10.34 -3.38 0.18
N LEU A 28 9.10 -3.67 0.59
CA LEU A 28 8.82 -4.16 1.93
C LEU A 28 9.51 -5.51 2.17
N LEU A 29 9.33 -6.45 1.24
CA LEU A 29 9.73 -7.85 1.39
C LEU A 29 11.15 -8.16 0.90
N ALA A 30 11.72 -7.33 0.04
CA ALA A 30 13.00 -7.61 -0.61
C ALA A 30 13.80 -6.33 -0.89
N LYS A 31 15.12 -6.49 -1.02
CA LYS A 31 15.99 -5.50 -1.65
C LYS A 31 15.94 -5.70 -3.16
N VAL A 32 15.55 -4.67 -3.90
CA VAL A 32 15.49 -4.70 -5.37
C VAL A 32 16.53 -3.77 -5.95
N GLU A 33 17.31 -4.27 -6.90
CA GLU A 33 18.37 -3.51 -7.56
C GLU A 33 18.31 -3.71 -9.07
N HIS A 34 18.56 -2.63 -9.81
CA HIS A 34 18.65 -2.69 -11.27
C HIS A 34 20.09 -3.03 -11.67
N LEU A 35 20.28 -4.17 -12.35
CA LEU A 35 21.60 -4.62 -12.77
C LEU A 35 22.02 -4.04 -14.11
N MET A 36 21.19 -4.22 -15.15
CA MET A 36 21.51 -3.75 -16.51
C MET A 36 20.27 -3.61 -17.40
N LYS A 37 20.38 -2.75 -18.43
CA LYS A 37 19.37 -2.55 -19.47
C LYS A 37 19.74 -3.37 -20.69
N ILE A 38 18.76 -3.99 -21.33
CA ILE A 38 18.94 -4.77 -22.56
C ILE A 38 18.07 -4.12 -23.64
N LYS A 39 18.70 -3.69 -24.74
CA LYS A 39 17.99 -3.11 -25.88
C LYS A 39 17.18 -4.20 -26.59
N ARG A 40 16.01 -3.85 -27.12
CA ARG A 40 15.20 -4.78 -27.93
C ARG A 40 15.94 -5.40 -29.13
N THR A 41 16.96 -4.73 -29.66
CA THR A 41 17.79 -5.21 -30.78
C THR A 41 18.61 -6.46 -30.45
N GLU A 42 18.83 -6.73 -29.16
CA GLU A 42 19.59 -7.90 -28.68
C GLU A 42 18.75 -9.20 -28.68
N PHE A 43 17.45 -9.13 -29.00
CA PHE A 43 16.54 -10.27 -29.00
C PHE A 43 16.20 -10.73 -30.42
N ARG A 44 15.87 -12.03 -30.57
CA ARG A 44 15.34 -12.61 -31.80
C ARG A 44 14.09 -13.47 -31.52
N PRO A 45 12.90 -13.12 -32.04
CA PRO A 45 12.58 -11.86 -32.73
C PRO A 45 12.63 -10.63 -31.78
N PRO A 46 12.91 -9.42 -32.29
CA PRO A 46 12.95 -8.21 -31.46
C PRO A 46 11.58 -7.87 -30.85
N PRO A 47 11.48 -7.64 -29.52
CA PRO A 47 10.25 -7.18 -28.89
C PRO A 47 9.98 -5.70 -29.18
N LYS A 48 8.77 -5.23 -28.82
CA LYS A 48 8.36 -3.83 -29.01
C LYS A 48 9.04 -2.85 -28.04
N VAL A 49 9.48 -3.33 -26.89
CA VAL A 49 10.02 -2.50 -25.79
C VAL A 49 11.35 -3.05 -25.28
N ASP A 50 12.16 -2.19 -24.69
CA ASP A 50 13.41 -2.58 -24.04
C ASP A 50 13.16 -3.41 -22.77
N SER A 51 14.17 -4.17 -22.37
CA SER A 51 14.15 -5.00 -21.17
C SER A 51 15.17 -4.53 -20.13
N ALA A 52 15.01 -5.01 -18.90
CA ALA A 52 15.95 -4.80 -17.81
C ALA A 52 16.12 -6.06 -16.96
N VAL A 53 17.32 -6.23 -16.43
CA VAL A 53 17.65 -7.26 -15.45
C VAL A 53 17.65 -6.63 -14.07
N VAL A 54 16.88 -7.21 -13.16
CA VAL A 54 16.80 -6.79 -11.75
C VAL A 54 17.21 -7.95 -10.85
N ARG A 55 17.87 -7.61 -9.74
CA ARG A 55 18.16 -8.52 -8.64
C ARG A 55 17.12 -8.29 -7.54
N ILE A 56 16.49 -9.35 -7.08
CA ILE A 56 15.54 -9.33 -5.95
C ILE A 56 16.11 -10.25 -4.88
N ALA A 57 16.50 -9.67 -3.74
CA ALA A 57 16.99 -10.41 -2.59
C ALA A 57 15.96 -10.31 -1.46
N PRO A 58 15.21 -11.38 -1.14
CA PRO A 58 14.26 -11.39 -0.02
C PRO A 58 14.93 -10.98 1.29
N LYS A 59 14.23 -10.22 2.13
CA LYS A 59 14.67 -9.93 3.49
C LYS A 59 14.50 -11.18 4.34
N ASN A 60 15.53 -11.53 5.09
CA ASN A 60 15.53 -12.68 6.00
C ASN A 60 16.06 -12.25 7.38
N PRO A 61 15.26 -12.32 8.45
CA PRO A 61 13.85 -12.73 8.46
C PRO A 61 12.94 -11.75 7.71
N PRO A 62 11.77 -12.20 7.21
CA PRO A 62 10.77 -11.29 6.67
C PRO A 62 10.26 -10.35 7.77
N PRO A 63 9.78 -9.14 7.42
CA PRO A 63 9.23 -8.24 8.42
C PRO A 63 7.97 -8.83 9.07
N PRO A 64 7.79 -8.69 10.39
CA PRO A 64 6.67 -9.30 11.13
C PRO A 64 5.37 -8.51 10.93
N ILE A 65 4.80 -8.59 9.73
CA ILE A 65 3.61 -7.82 9.33
C ILE A 65 2.55 -8.78 8.81
N ASN A 66 1.30 -8.56 9.20
CA ASN A 66 0.17 -9.21 8.54
C ASN A 66 0.06 -8.71 7.09
N PHE A 67 0.49 -9.54 6.14
CA PHE A 67 0.56 -9.14 4.74
C PHE A 67 -0.82 -8.88 4.12
N GLU A 68 -1.87 -9.54 4.59
CA GLU A 68 -3.24 -9.32 4.08
C GLU A 68 -3.75 -7.92 4.46
N GLU A 69 -3.55 -7.50 5.71
CA GLU A 69 -3.90 -6.13 6.13
C GLU A 69 -3.09 -5.08 5.39
N TRP A 70 -1.78 -5.33 5.27
CA TRP A 70 -0.87 -4.46 4.55
C TRP A 70 -1.31 -4.28 3.09
N GLU A 71 -1.63 -5.37 2.40
CA GLU A 71 -2.05 -5.32 1.01
C GLU A 71 -3.42 -4.63 0.87
N GLY A 72 -4.37 -4.94 1.76
CA GLY A 72 -5.69 -4.32 1.79
C GLY A 72 -5.63 -2.80 1.97
N MET A 73 -4.83 -2.33 2.93
CA MET A 73 -4.61 -0.90 3.17
C MET A 73 -3.95 -0.23 1.97
N LEU A 74 -2.86 -0.82 1.43
CA LEU A 74 -2.16 -0.24 0.29
C LEU A 74 -3.04 -0.20 -0.98
N ARG A 75 -3.90 -1.19 -1.17
CA ARG A 75 -4.85 -1.20 -2.29
C ARG A 75 -5.72 0.05 -2.25
N LEU A 76 -6.26 0.41 -1.08
CA LEU A 76 -7.05 1.62 -0.89
C LEU A 76 -6.20 2.89 -1.13
N CYS A 77 -5.03 2.98 -0.52
CA CYS A 77 -4.13 4.14 -0.63
C CYS A 77 -3.73 4.45 -2.09
N PHE A 78 -3.50 3.41 -2.90
CA PHE A 78 -3.04 3.56 -4.28
C PHE A 78 -4.17 3.64 -5.33
N LEU A 79 -5.46 3.54 -4.94
CA LEU A 79 -6.59 3.80 -5.85
C LEU A 79 -6.46 5.15 -6.55
N ARG A 80 -6.12 6.19 -5.77
CA ARG A 80 -5.90 7.56 -6.26
C ARG A 80 -4.66 8.14 -5.60
N LYS A 81 -3.47 7.62 -5.94
CA LYS A 81 -2.19 7.93 -5.28
C LYS A 81 -1.82 9.43 -5.13
N ASN A 82 -2.43 10.31 -5.94
CA ASN A 82 -2.22 11.76 -5.93
C ASN A 82 -3.21 12.52 -5.03
N LYS A 83 -4.27 11.87 -4.52
CA LYS A 83 -5.23 12.46 -3.57
C LYS A 83 -4.74 12.27 -2.14
N THR A 84 -5.23 13.11 -1.24
CA THR A 84 -4.94 13.00 0.19
C THR A 84 -5.55 11.72 0.75
N LEU A 85 -4.93 11.13 1.77
CA LEU A 85 -5.46 9.92 2.40
C LEU A 85 -6.85 10.16 2.97
N LEU A 86 -7.10 11.30 3.62
CA LEU A 86 -8.43 11.64 4.13
C LEU A 86 -9.49 11.60 3.02
N SER A 87 -9.18 12.14 1.83
CA SER A 87 -10.10 12.12 0.68
C SER A 87 -10.35 10.70 0.13
N ILE A 88 -9.40 9.78 0.29
CA ILE A 88 -9.53 8.38 -0.14
C ILE A 88 -10.41 7.62 0.86
N PHE A 89 -10.10 7.71 2.16
CA PHE A 89 -10.81 6.92 3.17
C PHE A 89 -12.20 7.45 3.51
N LYS A 90 -12.51 8.73 3.22
CA LYS A 90 -13.88 9.27 3.32
C LYS A 90 -14.84 8.83 2.21
N GLN A 91 -14.37 8.15 1.16
CA GLN A 91 -15.26 7.66 0.11
C GLN A 91 -16.26 6.63 0.68
N ASN A 92 -17.54 6.72 0.30
CA ASN A 92 -18.60 5.87 0.86
C ASN A 92 -18.28 4.38 0.77
N ASN A 93 -17.81 3.91 -0.39
CA ASN A 93 -17.44 2.51 -0.59
C ASN A 93 -16.28 2.05 0.32
N VAL A 94 -15.36 2.95 0.69
CA VAL A 94 -14.25 2.64 1.59
C VAL A 94 -14.72 2.64 3.03
N ALA A 95 -15.55 3.61 3.41
CA ALA A 95 -16.15 3.68 4.75
C ALA A 95 -17.03 2.45 5.02
N GLU A 96 -17.87 2.04 4.07
CA GLU A 96 -18.70 0.83 4.17
C GLU A 96 -17.87 -0.46 4.31
N LEU A 97 -16.73 -0.54 3.61
CA LEU A 97 -15.82 -1.68 3.74
C LEU A 97 -15.21 -1.73 5.15
N ILE A 98 -14.73 -0.60 5.66
CA ILE A 98 -14.14 -0.49 6.99
C ILE A 98 -15.17 -0.78 8.06
N GLU A 99 -16.40 -0.28 7.91
CA GLU A 99 -17.51 -0.55 8.83
C GLU A 99 -17.81 -2.05 8.93
N LYS A 100 -17.92 -2.74 7.79
CA LYS A 100 -18.13 -4.20 7.76
C LYS A 100 -17.00 -4.94 8.48
N ASN A 101 -15.75 -4.54 8.25
CA ASN A 101 -14.60 -5.15 8.91
C ASN A 101 -14.58 -4.89 10.42
N TYR A 102 -14.95 -3.68 10.83
CA TYR A 102 -15.08 -3.31 12.24
C TYR A 102 -16.16 -4.13 12.94
N GLN A 103 -17.34 -4.26 12.32
CA GLN A 103 -18.43 -5.08 12.84
C GLN A 103 -18.02 -6.56 12.99
N LYS A 104 -17.38 -7.14 11.96
CA LYS A 104 -16.83 -8.51 12.02
C LYS A 104 -15.87 -8.67 13.21
N LEU A 105 -14.96 -7.71 13.42
CA LEU A 105 -14.00 -7.76 14.52
C LEU A 105 -14.71 -7.68 15.89
N CYS A 106 -15.67 -6.77 16.06
CA CYS A 106 -16.45 -6.69 17.29
C CYS A 106 -17.18 -8.00 17.60
N SER A 107 -17.76 -8.63 16.58
CA SER A 107 -18.39 -9.96 16.72
C SER A 107 -17.39 -11.03 17.15
N LEU A 108 -16.19 -11.07 16.55
CA LEU A 108 -15.13 -12.02 16.92
C LEU A 108 -14.62 -11.81 18.36
N LEU A 109 -14.53 -10.56 18.81
CA LEU A 109 -14.07 -10.20 20.15
C LEU A 109 -15.16 -10.22 21.21
N ASN A 110 -16.40 -10.60 20.86
CA ASN A 110 -17.58 -10.54 21.74
C ASN A 110 -17.78 -9.15 22.37
N LYS A 111 -17.44 -8.08 21.64
CA LYS A 111 -17.63 -6.69 22.07
C LYS A 111 -18.90 -6.14 21.43
N PRO A 112 -19.74 -5.38 22.18
CA PRO A 112 -20.90 -4.74 21.59
C PRO A 112 -20.44 -3.70 20.56
N VAL A 113 -21.04 -3.74 19.36
CA VAL A 113 -20.85 -2.68 18.36
C VAL A 113 -21.57 -1.43 18.88
N PRO A 114 -20.91 -0.26 18.94
CA PRO A 114 -21.58 0.99 19.31
C PRO A 114 -22.71 1.30 18.32
N LYS A 115 -23.93 1.56 18.81
CA LYS A 115 -25.11 1.82 17.98
C LYS A 115 -25.01 3.11 17.15
N ASP A 116 -24.19 4.06 17.60
CA ASP A 116 -24.00 5.39 16.97
C ASP A 116 -22.60 5.54 16.36
N LEU A 117 -21.99 4.47 15.85
CA LEU A 117 -20.64 4.52 15.30
C LEU A 117 -20.60 5.31 13.99
N ASP A 118 -20.09 6.55 14.03
CA ASP A 118 -19.69 7.28 12.83
C ASP A 118 -18.27 6.86 12.40
N VAL A 119 -18.22 5.86 11.51
CA VAL A 119 -16.95 5.34 10.95
C VAL A 119 -16.17 6.42 10.20
N LYS A 120 -16.85 7.36 9.53
CA LYS A 120 -16.16 8.43 8.78
C LYS A 120 -15.44 9.37 9.73
N LYS A 121 -16.08 9.69 10.85
CA LYS A 121 -15.45 10.49 11.92
C LYS A 121 -14.29 9.75 12.56
N LEU A 122 -14.46 8.46 12.88
CA LEU A 122 -13.38 7.63 13.43
C LEU A 122 -12.14 7.60 12.52
N ILE A 123 -12.34 7.43 11.22
CA ILE A 123 -11.25 7.46 10.22
C ILE A 123 -10.59 8.85 10.19
N GLU A 124 -11.39 9.92 10.20
CA GLU A 124 -10.88 11.30 10.16
C GLU A 124 -10.05 11.62 11.40
N ASP A 125 -10.54 11.28 12.59
CA ASP A 125 -9.84 11.48 13.86
C ASP A 125 -8.53 10.68 13.86
N THR A 126 -8.58 9.39 13.50
CA THR A 126 -7.39 8.51 13.43
C THR A 126 -6.32 9.06 12.47
N LEU A 127 -6.72 9.52 11.28
CA LEU A 127 -5.80 10.07 10.29
C LEU A 127 -5.23 11.43 10.70
N THR A 128 -6.02 12.26 11.38
CA THR A 128 -5.61 13.60 11.82
C THR A 128 -4.65 13.50 13.00
N GLU A 129 -4.97 12.68 14.00
CA GLU A 129 -4.10 12.43 15.16
C GLU A 129 -2.76 11.80 14.75
N ALA A 130 -2.78 10.88 13.78
CA ALA A 130 -1.57 10.25 13.27
C ALA A 130 -0.78 11.12 12.26
N GLY A 131 -1.28 12.31 11.89
CA GLY A 131 -0.62 13.24 10.97
C GLY A 131 -0.59 12.80 9.51
N PHE A 132 -1.53 11.94 9.11
CA PHE A 132 -1.62 11.35 7.77
C PHE A 132 -2.75 11.92 6.91
N ALA A 133 -3.67 12.72 7.47
CA ALA A 133 -4.83 13.26 6.77
C ALA A 133 -4.50 13.90 5.40
N ASP A 134 -3.49 14.77 5.35
CA ASP A 134 -3.07 15.49 4.13
C ASP A 134 -1.96 14.80 3.33
N LYS A 135 -1.44 13.66 3.83
CA LYS A 135 -0.41 12.90 3.12
C LYS A 135 -1.00 12.25 1.88
N ARG A 136 -0.13 11.95 0.91
CA ARG A 136 -0.50 11.32 -0.37
C ARG A 136 0.35 10.08 -0.57
N ALA A 137 -0.27 8.97 -0.95
CA ALA A 137 0.43 7.70 -1.13
C ALA A 137 1.62 7.80 -2.10
N ARG A 138 1.56 8.68 -3.11
CA ARG A 138 2.66 8.88 -4.09
C ARG A 138 4.00 9.27 -3.46
N THR A 139 4.01 9.86 -2.26
CA THR A 139 5.21 10.40 -1.60
C THR A 139 5.51 9.71 -0.29
N MET A 140 4.71 8.72 0.10
CA MET A 140 4.88 8.04 1.39
C MET A 140 5.94 6.96 1.32
N SER A 141 6.78 6.86 2.36
CA SER A 141 7.75 5.77 2.50
C SER A 141 7.11 4.51 3.10
N ILE A 142 7.85 3.40 3.09
CA ILE A 142 7.39 2.14 3.70
C ILE A 142 7.14 2.34 5.20
N GLU A 143 8.04 3.03 5.89
CA GLU A 143 7.93 3.33 7.32
C GLU A 143 6.67 4.14 7.63
N GLN A 144 6.31 5.07 6.75
CA GLN A 144 5.08 5.84 6.88
C GLN A 144 3.83 4.99 6.67
N PHE A 145 3.84 4.04 5.74
CA PHE A 145 2.74 3.08 5.61
C PHE A 145 2.64 2.13 6.81
N LEU A 146 3.78 1.72 7.40
CA LEU A 146 3.77 0.90 8.62
C LEU A 146 3.18 1.67 9.81
N ALA A 147 3.57 2.94 9.98
CA ALA A 147 3.01 3.81 11.01
C ALA A 147 1.51 4.05 10.81
N LEU A 148 1.07 4.22 9.56
CA LEU A 148 -0.35 4.35 9.21
C LEU A 148 -1.14 3.07 9.56
N LEU A 149 -0.64 1.90 9.18
CA LEU A 149 -1.29 0.63 9.50
C LEU A 149 -1.39 0.43 11.01
N LEU A 150 -0.33 0.75 11.75
CA LEU A 150 -0.33 0.69 13.20
C LEU A 150 -1.38 1.64 13.82
N ALA A 151 -1.52 2.86 13.29
CA ALA A 151 -2.53 3.81 13.76
C ALA A 151 -3.96 3.28 13.55
N PHE A 152 -4.24 2.72 12.36
CA PHE A 152 -5.53 2.09 12.09
C PHE A 152 -5.81 0.89 13.01
N ASN A 153 -4.84 -0.01 13.18
CA ASN A 153 -5.01 -1.18 14.03
C ASN A 153 -5.24 -0.79 15.51
N LYS A 154 -4.60 0.28 16.00
CA LYS A 154 -4.86 0.83 17.34
C LYS A 154 -6.27 1.41 17.50
N ALA A 155 -6.83 1.98 16.43
CA ALA A 155 -8.21 2.44 16.38
C ALA A 155 -9.23 1.32 16.12
N GLY A 156 -8.78 0.06 16.02
CA GLY A 156 -9.64 -1.09 15.71
C GLY A 156 -10.09 -1.15 14.24
N ILE A 157 -9.44 -0.38 13.35
CA ILE A 157 -9.69 -0.40 11.91
C ILE A 157 -8.75 -1.42 11.28
N HIS A 158 -9.32 -2.45 10.62
CA HIS A 158 -8.56 -3.51 9.98
C HIS A 158 -8.96 -3.71 8.51
N PHE A 159 -8.03 -4.19 7.70
CA PHE A 159 -8.14 -4.25 6.23
C PHE A 159 -8.23 -5.66 5.65
N HIS A 160 -8.54 -6.67 6.47
CA HIS A 160 -8.78 -8.03 6.02
C HIS A 160 -9.99 -8.09 5.06
N SER A 161 -9.96 -9.03 4.11
CA SER A 161 -11.10 -9.39 3.26
C SER A 161 -12.11 -10.27 4.01
#